data_AF-A0A518CI46-F1
#
_entry.id   AF-A0A518CI46-F1
#
_cell.length_a   1.000
_cell.length_b   1.000
_cell.length_c   1.000
_cell.angle_alpha   90.00
_cell.angle_beta   90.00
_cell.angle_gamma   90.00
#
_symmetry.space_group_name_H-M   'P 1'
#
loop_
_entity.id
_entity.type
_entity.pdbx_description
1 polymer ?
#
loop_
_entity_poly.entity_id
_entity_poly.type
_entity_poly.pdbx_seq_one_letter_code
_entity_poly.pdbx_strand_id
1 'polypeptide(L)'
;MKRFIDNYIERHLHPVNRLLHLIGVPLTFVVSVIFLVQEQYWYALAAFVGGYILQFAGHAVEGNDAGEVVLVKRLAGKPYTEFGPRSQYYGSEATKE
;
A
#
# COMPACT_ATOMS: atom_id res chain seq x y z
N MET A 1 -13.64 14.83 1.47
CA MET A 1 -12.45 14.81 0.59
C MET A 1 -11.17 15.15 1.33
N LYS A 2 -11.07 16.28 2.06
CA LYS A 2 -9.87 16.67 2.83
C LYS A 2 -9.31 15.54 3.70
N ARG A 3 -10.14 14.98 4.59
CA ARG A 3 -9.74 13.85 5.46
C ARG A 3 -9.16 12.62 4.75
N PHE A 4 -9.63 12.31 3.53
CA PHE A 4 -9.09 11.18 2.77
C PHE A 4 -7.67 11.48 2.26
N ILE A 5 -7.48 12.69 1.74
CA ILE A 5 -6.17 13.15 1.26
C ILE A 5 -5.20 13.28 2.43
N ASP A 6 -5.64 13.87 3.54
CA ASP A 6 -4.84 14.03 4.76
C ASP A 6 -4.37 12.66 5.27
N ASN A 7 -5.29 11.69 5.40
CA ASN A 7 -4.94 10.34 5.81
C ASN A 7 -4.02 9.64 4.80
N TYR A 8 -4.22 9.85 3.50
CA TYR A 8 -3.35 9.27 2.49
C TYR A 8 -1.93 9.83 2.60
N ILE A 9 -1.77 11.15 2.70
CA ILE A 9 -0.47 11.82 2.85
C ILE A 9 0.22 11.31 4.11
N GLU A 10 -0.51 11.22 5.21
CA GLU A 10 0.02 10.83 6.50
C GLU A 10 0.51 9.36 6.54
N ARG A 11 -0.04 8.50 5.67
CA ARG A 11 0.40 7.11 5.51
C ARG A 11 1.58 6.95 4.55
N HIS A 12 2.00 8.02 3.87
CA HIS A 12 3.05 8.00 2.84
C HIS A 12 4.05 9.16 3.03
N LEU A 13 4.57 9.31 4.24
CA LEU A 13 5.52 10.36 4.60
C LEU A 13 6.95 10.06 4.14
N HIS A 14 7.32 8.79 4.00
CA HIS A 14 8.65 8.41 3.56
C HIS A 14 8.82 8.55 2.04
N PRO A 15 9.89 9.22 1.55
CA PRO A 15 10.10 9.41 0.12
C PRO A 15 10.25 8.10 -0.65
N VAL A 16 10.88 7.07 -0.04
CA VAL A 16 10.99 5.74 -0.68
C VAL A 16 9.63 5.06 -0.78
N ASN A 17 8.76 5.21 0.22
CA ASN A 17 7.41 4.65 0.16
C ASN A 17 6.62 5.29 -1.00
N ARG A 18 6.67 6.62 -1.13
CA ARG A 18 6.05 7.33 -2.25
C ARG A 18 6.61 6.93 -3.61
N LEU A 19 7.94 6.79 -3.73
CA LEU A 19 8.57 6.39 -4.99
C LEU A 19 8.17 4.96 -5.39
N LEU A 20 8.20 4.03 -4.44
CA LEU A 20 7.79 2.66 -4.69
C LEU A 20 6.30 2.55 -5.04
N HIS A 21 5.43 3.36 -4.44
CA HIS A 21 4.03 3.45 -4.84
C HIS A 21 3.83 4.10 -6.20
N LEU A 22 4.59 5.15 -6.52
CA LEU A 22 4.53 5.84 -7.81
C LEU A 22 4.80 4.87 -8.97
N ILE A 23 5.67 3.88 -8.76
CA ILE A 23 5.98 2.83 -9.75
C ILE A 23 5.03 1.63 -9.59
N GLY A 24 4.84 1.16 -8.36
CA GLY A 24 4.10 -0.05 -8.04
C GLY A 24 2.62 0.02 -8.39
N VAL A 25 1.96 1.16 -8.16
CA VAL A 25 0.52 1.33 -8.45
C VAL A 25 0.25 1.26 -9.97
N PRO A 26 0.92 2.04 -10.85
CA PRO A 26 0.76 1.88 -12.30
C PRO A 26 1.12 0.48 -12.78
N LEU A 27 2.18 -0.14 -12.23
CA LEU A 27 2.57 -1.51 -12.61
C LEU A 27 1.46 -2.52 -12.29
N THR A 28 0.84 -2.37 -11.12
CA THR A 28 -0.21 -3.28 -10.62
C THR A 28 -1.53 -3.13 -11.36
N PHE A 29 -1.97 -1.92 -11.67
CA PHE A 29 -3.33 -1.67 -12.18
C PHE A 29 -3.40 -1.27 -13.65
N VAL A 30 -2.33 -0.70 -14.22
CA VAL A 30 -2.31 -0.24 -15.62
C VAL A 30 -1.55 -1.24 -16.48
N VAL A 31 -0.29 -1.51 -16.14
CA VAL A 31 0.58 -2.37 -16.95
C VAL A 31 0.09 -3.81 -16.97
N SER A 32 -0.35 -4.34 -15.81
CA SER A 32 -0.93 -5.68 -15.73
C SER A 32 -2.15 -5.85 -16.65
N VAL A 33 -3.04 -4.84 -16.70
CA VAL A 33 -4.25 -4.84 -17.53
C VAL A 33 -3.89 -4.75 -19.01
N ILE A 34 -2.89 -3.93 -19.38
CA ILE A 34 -2.39 -3.88 -20.75
C ILE A 34 -1.91 -5.26 -21.21
N PHE A 35 -1.08 -5.93 -20.40
CA PHE A 35 -0.62 -7.28 -20.74
C PHE A 35 -1.76 -8.30 -20.76
N LEU A 36 -2.75 -8.16 -19.88
CA LEU A 36 -3.91 -9.06 -19.86
C LEU A 36 -4.74 -8.94 -21.14
N VAL A 37 -4.98 -7.72 -21.63
CA VAL A 37 -5.68 -7.45 -22.90
C VAL A 37 -4.89 -7.95 -24.11
N GLN A 38 -3.55 -7.95 -24.02
CA GLN A 38 -2.66 -8.49 -25.05
C GLN A 38 -2.48 -10.02 -24.96
N GLU A 39 -3.25 -10.71 -24.11
CA GLU A 39 -3.16 -12.16 -23.87
C GLU A 39 -1.77 -12.62 -23.37
N GLN A 40 -0.99 -11.68 -22.82
CA GLN A 40 0.33 -11.91 -22.26
C GLN A 40 0.25 -12.26 -20.76
N TYR A 41 -0.41 -13.38 -20.45
CA TYR A 41 -0.81 -13.73 -19.08
C TYR A 41 0.34 -13.77 -18.07
N TRP A 42 1.52 -14.29 -18.46
CA TRP A 42 2.67 -14.33 -17.55
C TRP A 42 3.24 -12.95 -17.25
N TYR A 43 3.26 -12.05 -18.23
CA TYR A 43 3.69 -10.67 -18.02
C TYR A 43 2.65 -9.88 -17.21
N ALA A 44 1.35 -10.14 -17.43
CA ALA A 44 0.28 -9.57 -16.62
C ALA A 44 0.41 -9.97 -15.15
N LEU A 45 0.62 -11.26 -14.89
CA LEU A 45 0.83 -11.79 -13.54
C LEU A 45 2.11 -11.22 -12.91
N ALA A 46 3.22 -11.19 -13.65
CA ALA A 46 4.48 -10.64 -13.17
C ALA A 46 4.37 -9.14 -12.83
N ALA A 47 3.69 -8.34 -13.67
CA ALA A 47 3.44 -6.93 -13.40
C ALA A 47 2.54 -6.74 -12.17
N PHE A 48 1.47 -7.52 -12.05
CA PHE A 48 0.57 -7.46 -10.89
C PHE A 48 1.30 -7.80 -9.58
N VAL A 49 1.98 -8.96 -9.54
CA VAL A 49 2.71 -9.43 -8.35
C VAL A 49 3.88 -8.51 -8.03
N GLY A 50 4.67 -8.14 -9.04
CA GLY A 50 5.82 -7.24 -8.89
C GLY A 50 5.40 -5.86 -8.40
N GLY A 51 4.30 -5.32 -8.92
CA GLY A 51 3.75 -4.04 -8.48
C GLY A 51 3.28 -4.07 -7.02
N TYR A 52 2.64 -5.15 -6.58
CA TYR A 52 2.31 -5.34 -5.17
C TYR A 52 3.54 -5.47 -4.28
N ILE A 53 4.57 -6.21 -4.71
CA ILE A 53 5.84 -6.32 -3.97
C ILE A 53 6.44 -4.93 -3.73
N LEU A 54 6.46 -4.05 -4.73
CA LEU A 54 6.96 -2.68 -4.57
C LEU A 54 6.13 -1.88 -3.56
N GLN A 55 4.79 -1.96 -3.64
CA GLN A 55 3.89 -1.26 -2.72
C GLN A 55 4.08 -1.75 -1.26
N PHE A 56 4.11 -3.07 -1.05
CA PHE A 56 4.35 -3.65 0.27
C PHE A 56 5.75 -3.33 0.80
N ALA A 57 6.78 -3.32 -0.06
CA ALA A 57 8.12 -2.88 0.33
C ALA A 57 8.12 -1.40 0.75
N GLY A 58 7.37 -0.55 0.05
CA GLY A 58 7.17 0.85 0.44
C GLY A 58 6.57 0.99 1.83
N HIS A 59 5.50 0.25 2.11
CA HIS A 59 4.85 0.22 3.42
C HIS A 59 5.76 -0.34 4.52
N ALA A 60 6.54 -1.38 4.22
CA ALA A 60 7.54 -1.90 5.15
C ALA A 60 8.60 -0.85 5.52
N VAL A 61 9.06 -0.06 4.54
CA VAL A 61 10.00 1.06 4.78
C VAL A 61 9.33 2.23 5.52
N GLU A 62 8.04 2.49 5.28
CA GLU A 62 7.27 3.47 6.04
C GLU A 62 7.08 3.05 7.51
N GLY A 63 6.97 1.74 7.75
CA GLY A 63 6.68 1.16 9.06
C GLY A 63 5.18 1.05 9.35
N ASN A 64 4.34 0.91 8.32
CA ASN A 64 2.90 0.70 8.45
C ASN A 64 2.41 -0.49 7.60
N ASP A 65 1.21 -0.96 7.90
CA ASP A 65 0.49 -1.95 7.11
C ASP A 65 -0.14 -1.28 5.88
N ALA A 66 -0.09 -1.97 4.75
CA ALA A 66 -0.81 -1.58 3.54
C ALA A 66 -2.32 -1.54 3.78
N GLY A 67 -3.06 -0.71 3.05
CA GLY A 67 -4.50 -0.53 3.23
C GLY A 67 -5.31 -1.83 3.24
N GLU A 68 -4.99 -2.75 2.34
CA GLU A 68 -5.64 -4.06 2.25
C GLU A 68 -5.35 -4.94 3.47
N VAL A 69 -4.11 -4.91 3.97
CA VAL A 69 -3.70 -5.65 5.17
C VAL A 69 -4.38 -5.08 6.41
N VAL A 70 -4.48 -3.75 6.51
CA VAL A 70 -5.26 -3.08 7.57
C VAL A 70 -6.71 -3.52 7.52
N LEU A 71 -7.34 -3.55 6.34
CA LEU A 71 -8.73 -3.98 6.20
C LEU A 71 -8.90 -5.44 6.64
N VAL A 72 -8.06 -6.35 6.17
CA VAL A 72 -8.11 -7.77 6.51
C VAL A 72 -7.88 -7.99 8.01
N LYS A 73 -6.85 -7.37 8.60
CA LYS A 73 -6.56 -7.48 10.03
C LYS A 73 -7.70 -6.89 10.88
N ARG A 74 -8.26 -5.75 10.48
CA ARG A 74 -9.42 -5.13 11.15
C ARG A 74 -10.63 -6.05 11.14
N LEU A 75 -10.95 -6.65 9.99
CA LEU A 75 -12.05 -7.62 9.88
C LEU A 75 -11.79 -8.90 10.70
N ALA A 76 -10.52 -9.30 10.82
CA ALA A 76 -10.11 -10.45 11.62
C ALA A 76 -9.91 -10.14 13.12
N GLY A 77 -10.16 -8.90 13.57
CA GLY A 77 -9.90 -8.48 14.96
C GLY A 77 -8.43 -8.57 15.38
N LYS A 78 -7.49 -8.54 14.43
CA LYS A 78 -6.05 -8.62 14.68
C LYS A 78 -5.43 -7.22 14.80
N PRO A 79 -4.35 -7.06 15.60
CA PRO A 79 -3.61 -5.81 15.66
C PRO A 79 -3.02 -5.47 14.29
N TYR A 80 -3.07 -4.19 13.93
CA TYR A 80 -2.53 -3.64 12.69
C TYR A 80 -1.85 -2.29 12.97
N THR A 81 -1.07 -1.78 12.01
CA THR A 81 -0.42 -0.47 12.11
C THR A 81 -0.86 0.39 10.94
N GLU A 82 -1.81 1.29 11.11
CA GLU A 82 -2.34 2.08 9.99
C GLU A 82 -1.41 3.23 9.56
N PHE A 83 -0.75 3.86 10.54
CA PHE A 83 0.16 4.99 10.35
C PHE A 83 1.56 4.63 10.83
N GLY A 84 2.59 5.06 10.10
CA GLY A 84 3.99 4.77 10.41
C GLY A 84 4.58 5.71 11.48
N PRO A 85 5.79 5.45 11.99
CA PRO A 85 6.41 6.21 13.10
C PRO A 85 6.59 7.71 12.87
N ARG A 86 6.52 8.17 11.62
CA ARG A 86 6.62 9.60 11.25
C ARG A 86 5.30 10.35 11.27
N SER A 87 4.19 9.62 11.38
CA SER A 87 2.85 10.19 11.39
C SER A 87 2.55 10.83 12.73
N GLN A 88 1.82 11.94 12.71
CA GLN A 88 1.24 12.54 13.93
C GLN A 88 0.20 11.62 14.61
N TYR A 89 -0.33 10.63 13.89
CA TYR A 89 -1.29 9.62 14.38
C TYR A 89 -0.61 8.28 14.73
N TYR A 90 0.72 8.24 14.82
CA TYR A 90 1.42 7.02 15.22
C TYR A 90 0.96 6.56 16.62
N GLY A 91 0.49 5.32 16.71
CA GLY A 91 -0.04 4.74 17.94
C GLY A 91 -1.46 5.16 18.34
N SER A 92 -2.10 6.11 17.62
CA SER A 92 -3.41 6.65 18.03
C SER A 92 -4.63 5.85 17.56
N GLU A 93 -4.52 5.09 16.46
CA GLU A 93 -5.71 4.43 15.85
C GLU A 93 -5.60 2.90 15.71
N ALA A 94 -4.55 2.27 16.22
CA ALA A 94 -4.39 0.81 16.05
C ALA A 94 -3.66 0.07 17.19
N THR A 95 -3.53 0.68 18.36
CA THR A 95 -3.30 -0.07 19.62
C THR A 95 -4.65 -0.31 20.28
N LYS A 96 -5.51 -1.11 19.66
CA LYS A 96 -6.62 -1.73 20.39
C LYS A 96 -6.18 -3.14 20.71
N GLU A 97 -5.71 -3.31 21.94
CA GLU A 97 -5.63 -4.62 22.60
C GLU A 97 -7.00 -5.32 22.58
#